data_AF-A0A6B3M9E2-F1
#
_entry.id   AF-A0A6B3M9E2-F1
#
_cell.length_a   1.000
_cell.length_b   1.000
_cell.length_c   1.000
_cell.angle_alpha   90.00
_cell.angle_beta   90.00
_cell.angle_gamma   90.00
#
_symmetry.space_group_name_H-M   'P 1'
#
loop_
_entity.id
_entity.type
_entity.pdbx_description
1 polymer ?
#
loop_
_entity_poly.entity_id
_entity_poly.type
_entity_poly.pdbx_seq_one_letter_code
_entity_poly.pdbx_strand_id
1 'polypeptide(L)' 'MSKRVFLTLPDSVYENLEQWASSQGRPIANLAAFLVEVAVAEAEEAGKIPQKNESPSLKNQEG' A
#
# COMPACT_ATOMS: atom_id res chain seq x y z
N MET A 1 10.79 -4.58 5.21
CA MET A 1 11.35 -3.25 4.84
C MET A 1 10.19 -2.36 4.43
N SER A 2 10.00 -1.20 5.08
CA SER A 2 8.92 -0.27 4.73
C SER A 2 9.40 0.80 3.75
N LYS A 3 8.54 1.18 2.80
CA LYS A 3 8.79 2.28 1.86
C LYS A 3 7.82 3.41 2.15
N ARG A 4 8.28 4.66 2.04
CA ARG A 4 7.44 5.85 2.22
C ARG A 4 7.01 6.40 0.87
N VAL A 5 5.71 6.66 0.75
CA VAL A 5 5.10 7.34 -0.41
C VAL A 5 4.35 8.57 0.08
N PHE A 6 4.20 9.56 -0.79
CA PHE A 6 3.37 10.74 -0.54
C PHE A 6 2.15 10.66 -1.46
N LEU A 7 0.96 10.77 -0.87
CA LEU A 7 -0.32 10.70 -1.57
C LEU A 7 -1.03 12.04 -1.44
N THR A 8 -1.66 12.49 -2.53
CA THR A 8 -2.62 13.61 -2.49
C THR A 8 -4.02 13.02 -2.48
N LEU A 9 -4.82 13.41 -1.50
CA LEU A 9 -6.19 12.91 -1.31
C LEU A 9 -7.17 14.07 -1.50
N PRO A 10 -8.38 13.81 -2.04
CA PRO A 10 -9.48 14.77 -1.97
C PRO A 10 -9.82 15.08 -0.51
N ASP A 11 -10.24 16.32 -0.22
CA ASP A 11 -10.56 16.78 1.14
C ASP A 11 -11.56 15.85 1.83
N SER A 12 -12.66 15.50 1.16
CA SER A 12 -13.68 14.62 1.72
C SER A 12 -13.16 13.24 2.13
N VAL A 13 -12.15 12.71 1.41
CA VAL A 13 -11.52 11.43 1.77
C VAL A 13 -10.64 11.61 3.00
N TYR A 14 -9.88 12.71 3.07
CA TYR A 14 -9.05 13.02 4.22
C TYR A 14 -9.88 13.21 5.50
N GLU A 15 -10.97 13.98 5.44
CA GLU A 15 -11.86 14.22 6.59
C GLU A 15 -12.44 12.91 7.16
N ASN A 16 -12.87 12.00 6.28
CA ASN A 16 -13.38 10.69 6.69
C ASN A 16 -12.28 9.83 7.33
N LEU A 17 -11.06 9.87 6.79
CA LEU A 17 -9.90 9.17 7.36
C LEU A 17 -9.52 9.75 8.73
N GLU A 18 -9.53 11.07 8.87
CA GLU A 18 -9.22 11.76 10.12
C GLU A 18 -10.21 11.39 11.23
N GLN A 19 -11.51 11.46 10.93
CA GLN A 19 -12.58 11.04 11.83
C GLN A 19 -12.41 9.59 12.27
N TRP A 20 -12.16 8.68 11.31
CA TRP A 20 -12.02 7.26 11.62
C TRP A 20 -10.77 6.97 12.46
N ALA A 21 -9.63 7.57 12.11
CA ALA A 21 -8.39 7.42 12.86
C ALA A 21 -8.55 7.93 14.31
N SER A 22 -9.22 9.07 14.47
CA SER A 22 -9.52 9.68 15.77
C SER A 22 -10.42 8.80 16.61
N SER A 23 -11.46 8.20 16.03
CA SER A 23 -12.34 7.24 16.72
C SER A 23 -11.59 5.99 17.22
N GLN A 24 -10.45 5.65 16.62
CA GLN A 24 -9.61 4.52 17.02
C GLN A 24 -8.42 4.92 17.89
N GLY A 25 -8.25 6.22 18.17
CA GLY A 25 -7.12 6.74 18.94
C GLY A 25 -5.77 6.51 18.27
N ARG A 26 -5.71 6.48 16.92
CA ARG A 26 -4.47 6.23 16.17
C ARG A 26 -4.13 7.35 15.18
N PRO A 27 -2.85 7.51 14.79
CA PRO A 27 -2.47 8.46 13.75
C PRO A 27 -3.10 8.14 12.40
N ILE A 28 -3.50 9.18 11.66
CA ILE A 28 -4.09 9.08 10.30
C ILE A 28 -3.17 8.27 9.37
N ALA A 29 -1.85 8.51 9.42
CA ALA A 29 -0.88 7.81 8.60
C ALA A 29 -0.88 6.29 8.84
N ASN A 30 -1.12 5.84 10.08
CA ASN A 30 -1.16 4.42 10.41
C ASN A 30 -2.46 3.78 9.90
N LEU A 31 -3.59 4.46 10.04
CA LEU A 31 -4.86 4.03 9.42
C LEU A 31 -4.69 3.92 7.89
N ALA A 32 -4.18 4.97 7.25
CA ALA A 32 -4.00 5.01 5.81
C ALA A 32 -3.06 3.89 5.32
N ALA A 33 -1.94 3.65 6.00
CA ALA A 33 -1.03 2.57 5.67
C ALA A 33 -1.72 1.20 5.75
N PHE A 34 -2.48 0.95 6.82
CA PHE A 34 -3.25 -0.28 6.99
C PHE A 34 -4.30 -0.46 5.88
N LEU A 35 -5.05 0.60 5.54
CA LEU A 35 -6.05 0.52 4.48
C LEU A 35 -5.45 0.24 3.11
N VAL A 36 -4.29 0.83 2.80
CA VAL A 36 -3.56 0.54 1.57
C VAL A 36 -3.10 -0.92 1.55
N GLU A 37 -2.59 -1.45 2.66
CA GLU A 37 -2.17 -2.85 2.77
C GLU A 37 -3.33 -3.82 2.52
N VAL A 38 -4.49 -3.58 3.16
CA VAL A 38 -5.70 -4.39 2.94
C VAL A 38 -6.15 -4.32 1.49
N ALA A 39 -6.25 -3.12 0.91
CA ALA A 39 -6.70 -2.95 -0.47
C ALA A 39 -5.76 -3.62 -1.48
N VAL A 40 -4.45 -3.62 -1.22
CA VAL A 40 -3.45 -4.33 -2.03
C VAL A 40 -3.65 -5.84 -1.90
N ALA A 41 -3.77 -6.38 -0.70
CA ALA A 41 -4.00 -7.80 -0.48
C ALA A 41 -5.27 -8.30 -1.20
N GLU A 42 -6.39 -7.58 -1.06
CA GLU A 42 -7.64 -7.89 -1.77
C GLU A 42 -7.47 -7.84 -3.30
N ALA A 43 -6.64 -6.92 -3.81
CA ALA A 43 -6.35 -6.82 -5.23
C ALA A 43 -5.42 -7.95 -5.72
N GLU A 44 -4.52 -8.46 -4.89
CA GLU A 44 -3.72 -9.66 -5.18
C GLU A 44 -4.60 -10.90 -5.23
N GLU A 45 -5.47 -11.10 -4.23
CA GLU A 45 -6.42 -12.21 -4.17
C GLU A 45 -7.40 -12.21 -5.35
N ALA A 46 -7.82 -11.02 -5.80
CA ALA A 46 -8.66 -10.84 -6.97
C ALA A 46 -7.91 -10.93 -8.32
N GLY A 47 -6.59 -11.14 -8.32
CA GLY A 47 -5.77 -11.19 -9.54
C GLY A 47 -5.68 -9.88 -10.32
N LYS A 48 -5.98 -8.74 -9.68
CA LYS A 48 -5.94 -7.40 -10.30
C LYS A 48 -4.51 -6.85 -10.40
N ILE A 49 -3.64 -7.27 -9.50
CA ILE A 49 -2.24 -6.87 -9.52
C ILE A 49 -1.48 -7.91 -10.36
N PRO A 50 -0.83 -7.50 -11.47
CA PRO A 50 -0.02 -8.42 -12.24
C PRO A 50 1.07 -8.97 -11.31
N GLN A 51 1.11 -10.30 -11.17
CA GLN A 51 2.23 -10.98 -10.50
C GLN A 51 3.50 -10.46 -11.17
N LYS A 52 4.36 -9.84 -10.37
CA LYS A 52 5.63 -9.32 -10.87
C LYS A 52 6.40 -10.54 -11.36
N ASN A 53 6.40 -10.78 -12.67
CA ASN A 53 7.30 -11.75 -13.28
C ASN A 53 8.67 -11.45 -12.71
N GLU A 54 9.22 -12.43 -12.00
CA GLU A 54 10.59 -12.40 -11.50
C GLU A 54 11.45 -11.93 -12.68
N SER A 55 11.96 -10.70 -12.58
CA SER A 55 12.88 -10.23 -13.60
C SER A 55 14.08 -11.16 -13.55
N PRO A 56 14.51 -11.73 -14.68
CA PRO A 56 15.52 -12.77 -14.72
C PRO A 56 16.81 -12.24 -14.09
N SER A 57 17.11 -12.67 -12.87
CA SER A 57 18.45 -12.55 -12.32
C SER A 57 19.38 -13.27 -13.29
N LEU A 58 20.21 -12.46 -13.96
CA LEU A 58 21.05 -12.88 -15.06
C LEU A 58 21.85 -14.13 -14.69
N LYS A 59 21.61 -15.18 -15.46
CA LYS A 59 22.61 -16.20 -15.73
C LYS A 59 23.78 -15.50 -16.45
N ASN A 60 25.01 -15.92 -16.12
CA ASN A 60 26.29 -15.61 -16.75
C ASN A 60 27.17 -14.58 -16.01
N GLN A 61 28.04 -15.08 -15.13
CA GLN A 61 29.48 -14.87 -15.29
C GLN A 61 30.20 -16.21 -15.10
N GLU A 62 30.69 -16.73 -16.21
CA GLU A 62 31.71 -17.77 -16.30
C GLU A 62 33.06 -17.19 -15.88
N GLY A 63 33.87 -18.00 -15.20
CA GLY A 63 35.25 -17.74 -14.81
C GLY A 63 35.85 -18.96 -14.14
#